data_AF-A0A3B0TJK7-F1
#
_entry.id   AF-A0A3B0TJK7-F1
#
_cell.length_a   1.000
_cell.length_b   1.000
_cell.length_c   1.000
_cell.angle_alpha   90.00
_cell.angle_beta   90.00
_cell.angle_gamma   90.00
#
_symmetry.space_group_name_H-M   'P 1'
#
loop_
_entity.id
_entity.type
_entity.pdbx_description
1 polymer ?
#
loop_
_entity_poly.entity_id
_entity_poly.type
_entity_poly.pdbx_seq_one_letter_code
_entity_poly.pdbx_strand_id
1 'polypeptide(L)' 'MKPFMRMLRAVLGPIIVFISFLTQGKKMKRSDENQQKVDEQVKNLALYQFELCPFCVKVRRSMYELNINIELRDAKN' A
#
# COMPACT_ATOMS: atom_id res chain seq x y z
N MET A 1 27.36 -4.09 -5.05
CA MET A 1 26.30 -3.06 -4.90
C MET A 1 26.87 -1.86 -4.16
N LYS A 2 26.91 -0.68 -4.78
CA LYS A 2 27.62 0.50 -4.24
C LYS A 2 27.02 0.90 -2.86
N PRO A 3 27.83 1.10 -1.79
CA PRO A 3 27.36 1.42 -0.44
C PRO A 3 26.43 2.64 -0.40
N PHE A 4 26.66 3.60 -1.31
CA PHE A 4 25.80 4.73 -1.60
C PHE A 4 24.32 4.35 -1.82
N MET A 5 24.03 3.35 -2.67
CA MET A 5 22.66 2.95 -3.00
C MET A 5 21.94 2.26 -1.84
N ARG A 6 22.70 1.63 -0.92
CA ARG A 6 22.14 1.05 0.30
C ARG A 6 21.72 2.14 1.28
N MET A 7 22.60 3.12 1.50
CA MET A 7 22.30 4.26 2.37
C MET A 7 21.14 5.10 1.83
N LEU A 8 21.11 5.33 0.52
CA LEU A 8 20.02 6.03 -0.15
C LEU A 8 18.66 5.34 0.09
N ARG A 9 18.58 4.01 -0.10
CA ARG A 9 17.34 3.26 0.16
C ARG A 9 16.94 3.26 1.63
N ALA A 10 17.91 3.17 2.54
CA ALA A 10 17.67 3.17 3.98
C ALA A 10 17.06 4.50 4.47
N VAL A 11 17.35 5.61 3.81
CA VAL A 11 16.82 6.94 4.16
C VAL A 11 15.58 7.29 3.33
N LEU A 12 15.63 7.18 2.00
CA LEU A 12 14.53 7.59 1.12
C LEU A 12 13.30 6.69 1.25
N GLY A 13 13.49 5.39 1.45
CA GLY A 13 12.37 4.44 1.56
C GLY A 13 11.40 4.82 2.69
N PRO A 14 11.87 4.93 3.94
CA PRO A 14 11.03 5.34 5.05
C PRO A 14 10.40 6.73 4.88
N ILE A 15 11.14 7.69 4.31
CA ILE A 15 10.62 9.04 4.04
C ILE A 15 9.42 8.98 3.09
N ILE A 16 9.50 8.20 2.00
CA ILE A 16 8.40 8.06 1.04
C ILE A 16 7.18 7.43 1.70
N VAL A 17 7.37 6.39 2.51
CA VAL A 17 6.26 5.74 3.25
C VAL A 17 5.61 6.73 4.22
N PHE A 18 6.42 7.48 4.97
CA PHE A 18 5.94 8.48 5.92
C PHE A 18 5.15 9.61 5.24
N ILE A 19 5.68 10.18 4.16
CA ILE A 19 4.98 11.21 3.38
C ILE A 19 3.67 10.64 2.80
N SER A 20 3.68 9.41 2.30
CA SER A 20 2.46 8.78 1.78
C SER A 20 1.40 8.62 2.86
N PHE A 21 1.78 8.25 4.08
CA PHE A 21 0.86 8.14 5.21
C PHE A 21 0.25 9.49 5.58
N LEU A 22 1.07 10.54 5.66
CA LEU A 22 0.61 11.90 5.99
C LEU A 22 -0.29 12.52 4.91
N THR A 23 -0.06 12.16 3.64
CA THR A 23 -0.74 12.78 2.49
C THR A 23 -1.80 11.90 1.86
N GLN A 24 -2.06 10.69 2.36
CA GLN A 24 -3.11 9.85 1.76
C GLN A 24 -4.47 10.53 1.91
N GLY A 25 -5.29 10.41 0.85
CA GLY A 25 -6.58 11.09 0.77
C GLY A 25 -7.63 10.56 1.74
N LYS A 26 -8.91 10.66 1.36
CA LYS A 26 -10.01 10.05 2.11
C LYS A 26 -10.39 8.71 1.49
N LYS A 27 -10.84 7.78 2.32
CA LYS A 27 -11.45 6.53 1.88
C LYS A 27 -12.76 6.80 1.13
N MET A 28 -13.00 6.06 0.05
CA MET A 28 -14.27 6.06 -0.66
C MET A 28 -15.40 5.63 0.28
N LYS A 29 -16.44 6.47 0.39
CA LYS A 29 -17.62 6.17 1.20
C LYS A 29 -18.61 5.34 0.38
N ARG A 30 -19.06 4.22 0.94
CA ARG A 30 -20.12 3.37 0.40
C ARG A 30 -21.14 3.07 1.50
N SER A 31 -22.36 2.67 1.12
CA SER A 31 -23.28 2.04 2.08
C SER A 31 -22.70 0.71 2.56
N ASP A 32 -23.12 0.24 3.73
CA ASP A 32 -22.61 -0.99 4.33
C ASP A 32 -22.79 -2.20 3.41
N GLU A 33 -23.94 -2.33 2.76
CA GLU A 33 -24.21 -3.41 1.78
C GLU A 33 -23.25 -3.39 0.59
N ASN A 34 -22.94 -2.21 0.05
CA ASN A 34 -22.04 -2.08 -1.09
C ASN A 34 -20.58 -2.28 -0.66
N GLN A 35 -20.23 -1.90 0.57
CA GLN A 35 -18.91 -2.16 1.10
C GLN A 35 -18.70 -3.67 1.30
N GLN A 36 -19.68 -4.38 1.86
CA GLN A 36 -19.63 -5.84 2.01
C GLN A 36 -19.47 -6.55 0.67
N LYS A 37 -20.19 -6.12 -0.38
CA LYS A 37 -20.02 -6.68 -1.74
C LYS A 37 -18.60 -6.51 -2.26
N VAL A 38 -17.99 -5.35 -2.06
CA VAL A 38 -16.62 -5.08 -2.49
C VAL A 38 -15.63 -5.90 -1.68
N ASP A 39 -15.80 -5.96 -0.35
CA ASP A 39 -14.95 -6.75 0.53
C ASP A 39 -14.98 -8.23 0.16
N GLU A 40 -16.16 -8.77 -0.17
CA GLU A 40 -16.34 -10.14 -0.66
C GLU A 40 -15.67 -10.38 -2.02
N GLN A 41 -15.72 -9.40 -2.94
CA GLN A 41 -15.05 -9.49 -4.24
C GLN A 41 -13.52 -9.56 -4.11
N VAL A 42 -12.95 -8.85 -3.14
CA VAL A 42 -11.50 -8.77 -2.95
C VAL A 42 -10.95 -9.76 -1.92
N LYS A 43 -11.80 -10.53 -1.24
CA LYS A 43 -11.41 -11.39 -0.11
C LYS A 43 -10.32 -12.43 -0.43
N ASN A 44 -10.26 -12.88 -1.68
CA ASN A 44 -9.32 -13.89 -2.15
C ASN A 44 -8.09 -13.28 -2.85
N LEU A 45 -7.94 -11.95 -2.78
CA LEU A 45 -6.80 -11.25 -3.35
C LEU A 45 -5.74 -11.03 -2.28
N ALA A 46 -4.48 -11.10 -2.70
CA ALA A 46 -3.33 -10.68 -1.91
C ALA A 46 -2.40 -9.83 -2.78
N LEU A 47 -1.91 -8.72 -2.22
CA LEU A 47 -0.89 -7.89 -2.83
C LEU A 47 0.48 -8.31 -2.31
N TYR A 48 1.27 -8.95 -3.17
CA TYR A 48 2.69 -9.15 -2.94
C TYR A 48 3.45 -7.85 -3.20
N GLN A 49 4.18 -7.38 -2.20
CA GLN A 49 4.84 -6.09 -2.24
C GLN A 49 6.16 -6.07 -1.47
N PHE A 50 6.90 -4.96 -1.63
CA PHE A 50 8.02 -4.60 -0.76
C PHE A 50 7.67 -3.31 -0.03
N GLU A 51 7.83 -3.28 1.29
CA GLU A 51 7.33 -2.18 2.13
C GLU A 51 7.86 -0.80 1.74
N LEU A 52 9.13 -0.72 1.36
CA LEU A 52 9.84 0.51 1.02
C LEU A 52 9.83 0.84 -0.48
N CYS A 53 9.14 0.02 -1.30
CA CYS A 53 9.08 0.26 -2.73
C CYS A 53 8.10 1.41 -3.05
N PRO A 54 8.53 2.46 -3.78
CA PRO A 54 7.65 3.59 -4.10
C PRO A 54 6.45 3.19 -4.96
N PHE A 55 6.60 2.17 -5.81
CA PHE A 55 5.50 1.64 -6.62
C PHE A 55 4.49 0.88 -5.77
N CYS A 56 4.96 0.10 -4.78
CA CYS A 56 4.08 -0.58 -3.82
C CYS A 56 3.33 0.42 -2.93
N VAL A 57 3.99 1.49 -2.48
CA VAL A 57 3.35 2.61 -1.78
C VAL A 57 2.22 3.22 -2.62
N LYS A 58 2.46 3.46 -3.93
CA LYS A 58 1.44 4.00 -4.84
C LYS A 58 0.20 3.08 -4.92
N VAL A 59 0.39 1.77 -5.07
CA VAL A 59 -0.73 0.81 -5.14
C VAL A 59 -1.49 0.76 -3.81
N ARG A 60 -0.80 0.69 -2.66
CA ARG A 60 -1.45 0.72 -1.34
C ARG A 60 -2.27 1.99 -1.12
N ARG A 61 -1.78 3.13 -1.61
CA ARG A 61 -2.54 4.39 -1.57
C ARG A 61 -3.84 4.30 -2.36
N SER A 62 -3.81 3.76 -3.58
CA SER A 62 -5.02 3.52 -4.36
C SER A 62 -5.98 2.54 -3.67
N MET A 63 -5.47 1.48 -3.03
CA MET A 63 -6.30 0.57 -2.24
C MET A 63 -7.00 1.28 -1.07
N TYR A 64 -6.26 2.13 -0.35
CA TYR A 64 -6.82 2.94 0.73
C TYR A 64 -7.89 3.91 0.22
N GLU A 65 -7.61 4.65 -0.86
CA GLU A 65 -8.56 5.59 -1.47
C GLU A 65 -9.83 4.87 -1.96
N LEU A 66 -9.68 3.67 -2.55
CA LEU A 66 -10.81 2.83 -2.96
C LEU A 66 -11.52 2.14 -1.79
N ASN A 67 -11.03 2.27 -0.56
CA ASN A 67 -11.54 1.59 0.62
C ASN A 67 -11.72 0.08 0.39
N ILE A 68 -10.67 -0.59 -0.08
CA ILE A 68 -10.65 -2.04 -0.26
C ILE A 68 -9.65 -2.68 0.68
N ASN A 69 -10.02 -3.82 1.26
CA ASN A 69 -9.17 -4.57 2.18
C ASN A 69 -8.60 -5.80 1.47
N ILE A 70 -7.37 -5.69 0.97
CA ILE A 70 -6.63 -6.80 0.34
C ILE A 70 -5.46 -7.15 1.25
N GLU A 71 -5.22 -8.46 1.44
CA GLU A 71 -4.11 -8.96 2.25
C GLU A 71 -2.76 -8.48 1.68
N LEU A 72 -1.85 -7.99 2.52
CA LEU A 72 -0.51 -7.59 2.11
C LEU A 72 0.49 -8.69 2.44
N ARG A 73 1.28 -9.12 1.46
CA ARG A 73 2.35 -10.12 1.62
C ARG A 73 3.69 -9.51 1.24
N ASP A 74 4.68 -9.61 2.12
CA ASP A 74 6.04 -9.18 1.78
C ASP A 74 6.67 -10.21 0.84
N ALA A 75 7.07 -9.78 -0.35
CA ALA A 75 7.68 -10.63 -1.37
C ALA A 75 9.18 -10.89 -1.14
N LYS A 76 9.76 -10.36 -0.05
CA LYS A 76 11.16 -10.58 0.31
C LYS A 76 11.42 -11.96 0.93
N ASN A 77 10.39 -12.64 1.45
CA ASN A 77 10.49 -13.90 2.19
C ASN A 77 9.70 -15.03 1.52
#